data_AF-A0A4Y7RHP6-F1
#
_entry.id   AF-A0A4Y7RHP6-F1
#
_cell.length_a   1.000
_cell.length_b   1.000
_cell.length_c   1.000
_cell.angle_alpha   90.00
_cell.angle_beta   90.00
_cell.angle_gamma   90.00
#
_symmetry.space_group_name_H-M   'P 1'
#
loop_
_entity.id
_entity.type
_entity.pdbx_description
1 polymer ?
#
loop_
_entity_poly.entity_id
_entity_poly.type
_entity_poly.pdbx_seq_one_letter_code
_entity_poly.pdbx_strand_id
1 'polypeptide(L)'
;MEHMTEYYKCFQDFIGYLILCFLAVVTFFDILDHKGINIPWFSAIQRKREKDNINYIKANTYQCISQIFTEDHNLLMQYKDERIRQFLAQLGLNSEQFEQVKYEIIKLRKSPPMDTWENIRKRLEHICISDFALINQKGIPSVLYNAVNYYVNLTDIMFDNFFAYDLVSMMVNLIESSMDERELSKIDKIVVTTEGNFLLGLKVAERMKKPFVKMRENPKIRQDQYWDGKLNSNENIIFVHDVLVKAEQVIKSINKFPSGINILAFFCLVHRSEWRGLEKLKALNINVYSILTLSDEYIENLLMSRGEE
;
A
#
# COMPACT_ATOMS: atom_id res chain seq x y z
N MET A 1 -78.69 -28.80 1.13
CA MET A 1 -77.93 -27.55 0.94
C MET A 1 -77.18 -27.16 2.21
N GLU A 2 -77.79 -27.25 3.40
CA GLU A 2 -77.13 -26.94 4.69
C GLU A 2 -75.89 -27.78 5.00
N HIS A 3 -75.89 -29.09 4.71
CA HIS A 3 -74.72 -29.95 4.95
C HIS A 3 -73.49 -29.63 4.10
N MET A 4 -73.65 -29.00 2.92
CA MET A 4 -72.51 -28.57 2.09
C MET A 4 -71.84 -27.31 2.64
N THR A 5 -72.62 -26.43 3.29
CA THR A 5 -72.14 -25.21 3.93
C THR A 5 -71.35 -25.50 5.21
N GLU A 6 -71.78 -26.50 5.99
CA GLU A 6 -71.02 -26.98 7.16
C GLU A 6 -69.67 -27.60 6.76
N TYR A 7 -69.63 -28.38 5.68
CA TYR A 7 -68.39 -28.99 5.19
C TYR A 7 -67.37 -27.95 4.73
N TYR A 8 -67.84 -26.90 4.05
CA TYR A 8 -66.98 -25.80 3.58
C TYR A 8 -66.41 -24.98 4.73
N LYS A 9 -67.21 -24.74 5.77
CA LYS A 9 -66.78 -24.05 6.99
C LYS A 9 -65.75 -24.88 7.75
N CYS A 10 -65.98 -26.19 7.91
CA CYS A 10 -65.03 -27.10 8.55
C CYS A 10 -63.70 -27.19 7.79
N PHE A 11 -63.74 -27.15 6.45
CA PHE A 11 -62.53 -27.12 5.63
C PHE A 11 -61.75 -25.80 5.72
N GLN A 12 -62.46 -24.66 5.77
CA GLN A 12 -61.82 -23.35 6.01
C GLN A 12 -61.20 -23.27 7.41
N ASP A 13 -61.88 -23.76 8.43
CA ASP A 13 -61.36 -23.83 9.78
C ASP A 13 -60.11 -24.72 9.83
N PHE A 14 -60.14 -25.89 9.16
CA PHE A 14 -58.99 -26.79 9.05
C PHE A 14 -57.77 -26.11 8.39
N ILE A 15 -57.97 -25.40 7.27
CA ILE A 15 -56.90 -24.62 6.63
C ILE A 15 -56.36 -23.53 7.56
N GLY A 16 -57.25 -22.83 8.26
CA GLY A 16 -56.88 -21.82 9.25
C GLY A 16 -56.00 -22.38 10.37
N TYR A 17 -56.37 -23.53 10.93
CA TYR A 17 -55.55 -24.24 11.91
C TYR A 17 -54.20 -24.69 11.35
N LEU A 18 -54.15 -25.12 10.09
CA LEU A 18 -52.91 -25.55 9.44
C LEU A 18 -51.92 -24.38 9.27
N ILE A 19 -52.43 -23.19 8.89
CA ILE A 19 -51.64 -21.96 8.80
C ILE A 19 -51.15 -21.53 10.19
N LEU A 20 -52.02 -21.56 11.21
CA LEU A 20 -51.65 -21.21 12.59
C LEU A 20 -50.57 -22.16 13.14
N CYS A 21 -50.70 -23.46 12.91
CA CYS A 21 -49.68 -24.45 13.27
C CYS A 21 -48.35 -24.18 12.56
N PHE A 22 -48.38 -23.84 11.27
CA PHE A 22 -47.17 -23.50 10.53
C PHE A 22 -46.49 -22.24 11.06
N LEU A 23 -47.26 -21.18 11.34
CA LEU A 23 -46.74 -19.95 11.94
C LEU A 23 -46.17 -20.17 13.34
N ALA A 24 -46.82 -21.01 14.15
CA ALA A 24 -46.32 -21.38 15.47
C ALA A 24 -44.98 -22.14 15.38
N VAL A 25 -44.83 -23.04 14.41
CA VAL A 25 -43.58 -23.78 14.16
C VAL A 25 -42.46 -22.85 13.70
N VAL A 26 -42.75 -21.91 12.80
CA VAL A 26 -41.75 -20.89 12.36
C VAL A 26 -41.31 -20.03 13.55
N THR A 27 -42.27 -19.53 14.34
CA THR A 27 -41.98 -18.71 15.52
C THR A 27 -41.18 -19.49 16.58
N PHE A 28 -41.47 -20.78 16.74
CA PHE A 28 -40.72 -21.64 17.65
C PHE A 28 -39.26 -21.81 17.19
N PHE A 29 -39.02 -21.94 15.88
CA PHE A 29 -37.67 -21.99 15.33
C PHE A 29 -36.91 -20.66 15.50
N ASP A 30 -37.59 -19.52 15.36
CA ASP A 30 -36.99 -18.20 15.65
C ASP A 30 -36.54 -18.09 17.12
N ILE A 31 -37.37 -18.57 18.06
CA ILE A 31 -37.03 -18.56 19.49
C ILE A 31 -35.84 -19.48 19.79
N LEU A 32 -35.80 -20.67 19.19
CA LEU A 32 -34.70 -21.63 19.36
C LEU A 32 -33.37 -21.06 18.83
N ASP A 33 -33.39 -20.41 17.67
CA ASP A 33 -32.21 -19.76 17.11
C ASP A 33 -31.74 -18.59 17.99
N HIS A 34 -32.67 -17.77 18.52
CA HIS A 34 -32.33 -16.69 19.45
C HIS A 34 -31.72 -17.20 20.78
N LYS A 35 -32.02 -18.44 21.16
CA LYS A 35 -31.41 -19.14 22.31
C LYS A 35 -30.10 -19.88 21.96
N GLY A 36 -29.61 -19.76 20.72
CA GLY A 36 -28.37 -20.37 20.26
C GLY A 36 -28.49 -21.86 19.91
N ILE A 37 -29.70 -22.39 19.78
CA ILE A 37 -29.95 -23.79 19.42
C ILE A 37 -30.02 -23.89 17.90
N ASN A 38 -28.95 -24.41 17.29
CA ASN A 38 -28.79 -24.44 15.84
C ASN A 38 -29.75 -25.43 15.16
N ILE A 39 -30.66 -24.91 14.33
CA ILE A 39 -31.51 -25.70 13.42
C ILE A 39 -30.91 -25.61 12.00
N PRO A 40 -30.31 -26.70 11.45
CA PRO A 40 -29.45 -26.62 10.26
C PRO A 40 -30.09 -26.04 8.99
N TRP A 41 -31.38 -26.31 8.75
CA TRP A 41 -32.07 -25.87 7.52
C TRP A 41 -32.58 -24.42 7.62
N PHE A 42 -33.03 -24.00 8.81
CA PHE A 42 -33.58 -22.67 9.06
C PHE A 42 -32.46 -21.61 9.10
N SER A 43 -31.38 -21.89 9.85
CA SER A 43 -30.21 -21.02 9.95
C SER A 43 -29.50 -20.81 8.60
N ALA A 44 -29.50 -21.79 7.70
CA ALA A 44 -28.94 -21.66 6.36
C ALA A 44 -29.72 -20.68 5.47
N ILE A 45 -31.06 -20.68 5.55
CA ILE A 45 -31.93 -19.77 4.78
C ILE A 45 -31.79 -18.34 5.30
N GLN A 46 -31.73 -18.17 6.62
CA GLN A 46 -31.59 -16.85 7.25
C GLN A 46 -30.22 -16.22 6.96
N ARG A 47 -29.12 -16.97 7.10
CA ARG A 47 -27.76 -16.49 6.75
C ARG A 47 -27.64 -16.11 5.28
N LYS A 48 -28.33 -16.81 4.37
CA LYS A 48 -28.37 -16.46 2.95
C LYS A 48 -29.09 -15.12 2.73
N ARG A 49 -30.26 -14.92 3.36
CA ARG A 49 -31.01 -13.65 3.29
C ARG A 49 -30.22 -12.48 3.88
N GLU A 50 -29.56 -12.66 5.02
CA GLU A 50 -28.73 -11.62 5.64
C GLU A 50 -27.53 -11.25 4.75
N LYS A 51 -26.87 -12.25 4.15
CA LYS A 51 -25.74 -12.01 3.25
C LYS A 51 -26.16 -11.26 1.99
N ASP A 52 -27.31 -11.59 1.42
CA ASP A 52 -27.87 -10.90 0.25
C ASP A 52 -28.28 -9.46 0.59
N ASN A 53 -28.85 -9.23 1.78
CA ASN A 53 -29.25 -7.90 2.25
C ASN A 53 -28.04 -7.01 2.56
N ILE A 54 -26.99 -7.55 3.19
CA ILE A 54 -25.73 -6.83 3.45
C ILE A 54 -25.04 -6.46 2.14
N ASN A 55 -25.05 -7.35 1.14
CA ASN A 55 -24.47 -7.05 -0.17
C ASN A 55 -25.25 -5.98 -0.92
N TYR A 56 -26.59 -6.00 -0.84
CA TYR A 56 -27.46 -4.97 -1.42
C TYR A 56 -27.25 -3.59 -0.76
N ILE A 57 -27.21 -3.55 0.57
CA ILE A 57 -26.95 -2.31 1.33
C ILE A 57 -25.56 -1.79 1.00
N LYS A 58 -24.52 -2.63 1.03
CA LYS A 58 -23.15 -2.21 0.65
C LYS A 58 -23.13 -1.63 -0.76
N ALA A 59 -23.72 -2.30 -1.75
CA ALA A 59 -23.73 -1.81 -3.13
C ALA A 59 -24.39 -0.43 -3.27
N ASN A 60 -25.57 -0.23 -2.67
CA ASN A 60 -26.27 1.05 -2.71
C ASN A 60 -25.56 2.14 -1.89
N THR A 61 -24.99 1.82 -0.72
CA THR A 61 -24.24 2.77 0.09
C THR A 61 -22.96 3.22 -0.62
N TYR A 62 -22.21 2.30 -1.25
CA TYR A 62 -21.05 2.66 -2.06
C TYR A 62 -21.43 3.53 -3.26
N GLN A 63 -22.56 3.27 -3.90
CA GLN A 63 -23.02 4.04 -5.05
C GLN A 63 -23.47 5.45 -4.66
N CYS A 64 -24.20 5.61 -3.56
CA CYS A 64 -24.57 6.93 -3.02
C CYS A 64 -23.35 7.73 -2.53
N ILE A 65 -22.42 7.08 -1.81
CA ILE A 65 -21.18 7.73 -1.36
C ILE A 65 -20.34 8.18 -2.57
N SER A 66 -20.23 7.33 -3.59
CA SER A 66 -19.53 7.68 -4.83
C SER A 66 -20.17 8.86 -5.55
N GLN A 67 -21.51 8.95 -5.57
CA GLN A 67 -22.23 10.08 -6.17
C GLN A 67 -21.97 11.37 -5.39
N ILE A 68 -22.08 11.35 -4.07
CA ILE A 68 -21.80 12.51 -3.21
C ILE A 68 -20.37 13.00 -3.43
N PHE A 69 -19.36 12.10 -3.41
CA PHE A 69 -17.98 12.51 -3.68
C PHE A 69 -17.77 13.07 -5.09
N THR A 70 -18.50 12.56 -6.07
CA THR A 70 -18.43 13.06 -7.46
C THR A 70 -19.07 14.44 -7.56
N GLU A 71 -20.20 14.66 -6.92
CA GLU A 71 -20.90 15.95 -6.86
C GLU A 71 -20.09 16.99 -6.09
N ASP A 72 -19.52 16.63 -4.93
CA ASP A 72 -18.64 17.51 -4.15
C ASP A 72 -17.35 17.83 -4.92
N HIS A 73 -16.75 16.85 -5.60
CA HIS A 73 -15.60 17.09 -6.46
C HIS A 73 -15.94 18.05 -7.61
N ASN A 74 -17.09 17.84 -8.27
CA ASN A 74 -17.55 18.72 -9.34
C ASN A 74 -17.84 20.13 -8.83
N LEU A 75 -18.45 20.28 -7.65
CA LEU A 75 -18.70 21.56 -7.00
C LEU A 75 -17.38 22.27 -6.64
N LEU A 76 -16.43 21.55 -6.04
CA LEU A 76 -15.10 22.09 -5.72
C LEU A 76 -14.35 22.52 -6.98
N MET A 77 -14.47 21.78 -8.08
CA MET A 77 -13.84 22.10 -9.36
C MET A 77 -14.53 23.27 -10.07
N GLN A 78 -15.86 23.37 -9.99
CA GLN A 78 -16.65 24.44 -10.60
C GLN A 78 -16.33 25.82 -10.00
N TYR A 79 -16.07 25.89 -8.69
CA TYR A 79 -15.71 27.13 -8.01
C TYR A 79 -14.21 27.32 -7.79
N LYS A 80 -13.37 26.44 -8.34
CA LYS A 80 -11.91 26.47 -8.13
C LYS A 80 -11.30 27.79 -8.58
N ASP A 81 -11.63 28.23 -9.79
CA ASP A 81 -11.05 29.46 -10.37
C ASP A 81 -11.60 30.73 -9.71
N GLU A 82 -12.79 30.66 -9.14
CA GLU A 82 -13.43 31.78 -8.44
C GLU A 82 -12.90 31.91 -7.00
N ARG A 83 -12.71 30.80 -6.28
CA ARG A 83 -12.03 30.78 -4.98
C ARG A 83 -10.57 31.16 -5.10
N ILE A 84 -9.86 30.68 -6.13
CA ILE A 84 -8.50 31.13 -6.42
C ILE A 84 -8.53 32.65 -6.58
N ARG A 85 -9.38 33.21 -7.45
CA ARG A 85 -9.50 34.67 -7.65
C ARG A 85 -9.84 35.45 -6.36
N GLN A 86 -10.70 34.93 -5.50
CA GLN A 86 -10.99 35.55 -4.20
C GLN A 86 -9.78 35.53 -3.26
N PHE A 87 -9.04 34.42 -3.23
CA PHE A 87 -7.78 34.30 -2.48
C PHE A 87 -6.71 35.25 -3.05
N LEU A 88 -6.64 35.42 -4.38
CA LEU A 88 -5.77 36.39 -5.05
C LEU A 88 -6.07 37.82 -4.63
N ALA A 89 -7.35 38.19 -4.61
CA ALA A 89 -7.79 39.51 -4.17
C ALA A 89 -7.45 39.76 -2.70
N GLN A 90 -7.59 38.76 -1.83
CA GLN A 90 -7.24 38.86 -0.41
C GLN A 90 -5.74 38.98 -0.17
N LEU A 91 -4.91 38.35 -1.01
CA LEU A 91 -3.45 38.43 -0.94
C LEU A 91 -2.87 39.66 -1.69
N GLY A 92 -3.71 40.45 -2.36
CA GLY A 92 -3.27 41.60 -3.16
C GLY A 92 -2.45 41.22 -4.40
N LEU A 93 -2.54 39.98 -4.87
CA LEU A 93 -1.78 39.47 -6.01
C LEU A 93 -2.60 39.61 -7.30
N ASN A 94 -1.98 40.12 -8.36
CA ASN A 94 -2.58 40.08 -9.69
C ASN A 94 -2.40 38.69 -10.35
N SER A 95 -3.14 38.43 -11.43
CA SER A 95 -3.12 37.13 -12.12
C SER A 95 -1.74 36.71 -12.62
N GLU A 96 -0.89 37.66 -13.02
CA GLU A 96 0.46 37.39 -13.52
C GLU A 96 1.41 36.99 -12.38
N GLN A 97 1.36 37.70 -11.26
CA GLN A 97 2.08 37.36 -10.03
C GLN A 97 1.65 36.00 -9.49
N PHE A 98 0.37 35.63 -9.61
CA PHE A 98 -0.09 34.31 -9.21
C PHE A 98 0.47 33.19 -10.08
N GLU A 99 0.48 33.35 -11.41
CA GLU A 99 1.07 32.35 -12.29
C GLU A 99 2.59 32.23 -12.05
N GLN A 100 3.27 33.32 -11.71
CA GLN A 100 4.67 33.27 -11.24
C GLN A 100 4.82 32.51 -9.92
N VAL A 101 3.97 32.78 -8.91
CA VAL A 101 3.98 32.07 -7.63
C VAL A 101 3.65 30.59 -7.83
N LYS A 102 2.68 30.26 -8.67
CA LYS A 102 2.29 28.88 -9.01
C LYS A 102 3.41 28.17 -9.75
N TYR A 103 4.08 28.85 -10.68
CA TYR A 103 5.26 28.34 -11.36
C TYR A 103 6.41 28.09 -10.37
N GLU A 104 6.69 29.03 -9.46
CA GLU A 104 7.71 28.87 -8.43
C GLU A 104 7.32 27.80 -7.39
N ILE A 105 6.04 27.64 -7.03
CA ILE A 105 5.55 26.53 -6.19
C ILE A 105 5.70 25.19 -6.92
N ILE A 106 5.39 25.12 -8.21
CA ILE A 106 5.61 23.92 -9.04
C ILE A 106 7.11 23.61 -9.13
N LYS A 107 7.95 24.62 -9.24
CA LYS A 107 9.41 24.51 -9.23
C LYS A 107 9.92 24.07 -7.87
N LEU A 108 9.44 24.63 -6.76
CA LEU A 108 9.75 24.20 -5.38
C LEU A 108 9.25 22.78 -5.08
N ARG A 109 8.14 22.35 -5.69
CA ARG A 109 7.67 20.95 -5.65
C ARG A 109 8.50 20.00 -6.52
N LYS A 110 9.22 20.53 -7.50
CA LYS A 110 10.07 19.76 -8.42
C LYS A 110 11.54 19.79 -8.03
N SER A 111 11.98 20.82 -7.32
CA SER A 111 13.33 21.02 -6.84
C SER A 111 13.35 20.70 -5.36
N PRO A 112 13.91 19.56 -4.92
CA PRO A 112 14.25 19.45 -3.51
C PRO A 112 15.14 20.66 -3.14
N PRO A 113 15.04 21.21 -1.92
CA PRO A 113 16.12 22.07 -1.44
C PRO A 113 17.43 21.30 -1.68
N MET A 114 18.49 21.97 -2.16
CA MET A 114 19.81 21.37 -2.27
C MET A 114 20.27 21.00 -0.86
N ASP A 115 19.82 19.84 -0.43
CA ASP A 115 20.09 19.30 0.88
C ASP A 115 21.42 18.59 0.80
N THR A 116 22.28 18.88 1.76
CA THR A 116 23.57 18.19 1.83
C THR A 116 23.32 16.70 2.09
N TRP A 117 24.20 15.83 1.58
CA TRP A 117 24.14 14.40 1.86
C TRP A 117 24.09 14.10 3.36
N GLU A 118 24.77 14.92 4.16
CA GLU A 118 24.75 14.84 5.61
C GLU A 118 23.35 15.09 6.20
N ASN A 119 22.63 16.11 5.71
CA ASN A 119 21.26 16.37 6.16
C ASN A 119 20.29 15.27 5.74
N ILE A 120 20.42 14.75 4.52
CA ILE A 120 19.61 13.63 4.02
C ILE A 120 19.83 12.41 4.93
N ARG A 121 21.09 12.09 5.22
CA ARG A 121 21.47 10.99 6.10
C ARG A 121 20.89 11.18 7.51
N LYS A 122 21.05 12.36 8.11
CA LYS A 122 20.52 12.66 9.46
C LYS A 122 19.00 12.56 9.53
N ARG A 123 18.29 13.06 8.52
CA ARG A 123 16.82 12.91 8.46
C ARG A 123 16.41 11.45 8.34
N LEU A 124 17.04 10.70 7.44
CA LEU A 124 16.72 9.28 7.27
C LEU A 124 16.99 8.51 8.57
N GLU A 125 18.11 8.80 9.24
CA GLU A 125 18.42 8.22 10.55
C GLU A 125 17.33 8.52 11.57
N HIS A 126 16.93 9.80 11.69
CA HIS A 126 15.85 10.22 12.59
C HIS A 126 14.52 9.52 12.30
N ILE A 127 14.17 9.34 11.01
CA ILE A 127 12.99 8.58 10.60
C ILE A 127 13.14 7.12 11.05
N CYS A 128 14.27 6.48 10.77
CA CYS A 128 14.50 5.06 11.06
C CYS A 128 14.45 4.72 12.54
N ILE A 129 14.80 5.65 13.43
CA ILE A 129 14.76 5.46 14.90
C ILE A 129 13.51 6.06 15.57
N SER A 130 12.54 6.55 14.79
CA SER A 130 11.27 7.02 15.36
C SER A 130 10.37 5.85 15.74
N ASP A 131 9.49 6.05 16.73
CA ASP A 131 8.49 5.05 17.14
C ASP A 131 7.59 4.56 16.00
N PHE A 132 7.42 5.39 14.97
CA PHE A 132 6.62 5.06 13.79
C PHE A 132 7.34 4.08 12.84
N ALA A 133 8.67 4.08 12.83
CA ALA A 133 9.47 3.24 11.95
C ALA A 133 10.08 2.04 12.67
N LEU A 134 10.52 2.23 13.91
CA LEU A 134 11.35 1.28 14.61
C LEU A 134 10.49 0.35 15.46
N ILE A 135 10.52 -0.94 15.12
CA ILE A 135 9.91 -1.99 15.92
C ILE A 135 11.02 -2.69 16.69
N ASN A 136 11.05 -2.50 18.01
CA ASN A 136 11.90 -3.27 18.91
C ASN A 136 11.34 -4.69 19.03
N GLN A 137 12.10 -5.67 18.55
CA GLN A 137 11.73 -7.09 18.51
C GLN A 137 12.29 -7.90 19.68
N LYS A 138 13.07 -7.27 20.58
CA LYS A 138 13.67 -7.95 21.73
C LYS A 138 12.58 -8.53 22.65
N GLY A 139 12.66 -9.83 22.91
CA GLY A 139 11.75 -10.52 23.82
C GLY A 139 10.37 -10.81 23.26
N ILE A 140 10.11 -10.55 21.97
CA ILE A 140 8.83 -10.91 21.32
C ILE A 140 8.92 -12.38 20.83
N PRO A 141 8.07 -13.30 21.33
CA PRO A 141 8.23 -14.74 21.09
C PRO A 141 7.88 -15.22 19.67
N SER A 142 7.18 -14.39 18.87
CA SER A 142 6.78 -14.73 17.50
C SER A 142 6.91 -13.50 16.60
N VAL A 143 8.14 -13.17 16.22
CA VAL A 143 8.44 -12.04 15.35
C VAL A 143 8.36 -12.38 13.87
N LEU A 144 7.95 -11.39 13.07
CA LEU A 144 7.83 -11.51 11.61
C LEU A 144 9.20 -11.58 10.93
N TYR A 145 10.23 -11.00 11.55
CA TYR A 145 11.59 -10.88 10.99
C TYR A 145 12.68 -11.24 12.02
N ASN A 146 12.84 -12.53 12.29
CA ASN A 146 13.80 -13.08 13.28
C ASN A 146 15.28 -12.78 13.00
N ALA A 147 15.59 -12.06 11.92
CA ALA A 147 16.95 -11.68 11.59
C ALA A 147 17.40 -10.42 12.35
N VAL A 148 16.54 -9.57 12.89
CA VAL A 148 17.02 -8.32 13.51
C VAL A 148 16.36 -8.10 14.86
N ASN A 149 17.10 -7.55 15.82
CA ASN A 149 16.52 -7.11 17.08
C ASN A 149 15.70 -5.83 16.89
N TYR A 150 16.07 -5.00 15.92
CA TYR A 150 15.35 -3.78 15.56
C TYR A 150 14.91 -3.82 14.09
N TYR A 151 13.61 -3.89 13.85
CA TYR A 151 13.06 -3.87 12.50
C TYR A 151 12.63 -2.47 12.10
N VAL A 152 13.10 -2.01 10.94
CA VAL A 152 12.78 -0.68 10.41
C VAL A 152 11.68 -0.84 9.35
N ASN A 153 10.46 -0.44 9.72
CA ASN A 153 9.28 -0.49 8.88
C ASN A 153 9.08 0.82 8.09
N LEU A 154 9.75 0.93 6.94
CA LEU A 154 9.51 2.07 6.04
C LEU A 154 8.32 1.83 5.10
N THR A 155 7.68 0.66 5.14
CA THR A 155 6.52 0.38 4.27
C THR A 155 5.28 1.11 4.75
N ASP A 156 4.97 1.04 6.05
CA ASP A 156 3.77 1.69 6.59
C ASP A 156 3.89 3.23 6.60
N ILE A 157 5.11 3.73 6.77
CA ILE A 157 5.39 5.16 6.73
C ILE A 157 5.05 5.79 5.36
N MET A 158 5.09 5.00 4.28
CA MET A 158 4.76 5.50 2.92
C MET A 158 3.29 5.90 2.76
N PHE A 159 2.40 5.59 3.71
CA PHE A 159 1.02 6.06 3.69
C PHE A 159 0.88 7.51 4.18
N ASP A 160 1.87 8.04 4.89
CA ASP A 160 1.94 9.46 5.21
C ASP A 160 2.54 10.24 4.04
N ASN A 161 1.82 11.26 3.56
CA ASN A 161 2.23 12.01 2.37
C ASN A 161 3.55 12.79 2.56
N PHE A 162 3.83 13.26 3.78
CA PHE A 162 5.06 13.99 4.07
C PHE A 162 6.26 13.06 4.03
N PHE A 163 6.20 11.94 4.76
CA PHE A 163 7.28 10.97 4.75
C PHE A 163 7.45 10.30 3.38
N ALA A 164 6.35 9.97 2.69
CA ALA A 164 6.42 9.40 1.34
C ALA A 164 7.13 10.33 0.37
N TYR A 165 6.87 11.65 0.43
CA TYR A 165 7.55 12.62 -0.42
C TYR A 165 9.06 12.70 -0.10
N ASP A 166 9.42 12.74 1.18
CA ASP A 166 10.83 12.85 1.61
C ASP A 166 11.61 11.58 1.23
N LEU A 167 11.11 10.38 1.59
CA LEU A 167 11.78 9.10 1.27
C LEU A 167 11.96 8.89 -0.25
N VAL A 168 10.97 9.27 -1.05
CA VAL A 168 11.08 9.22 -2.53
C VAL A 168 12.13 10.21 -3.03
N SER A 169 12.15 11.43 -2.48
CA SER A 169 13.14 12.45 -2.86
C SER A 169 14.56 12.00 -2.49
N MET A 170 14.75 11.42 -1.30
CA MET A 170 16.02 10.83 -0.87
C MET A 170 16.49 9.72 -1.80
N MET A 171 15.59 8.80 -2.18
CA MET A 171 15.91 7.72 -3.12
C MET A 171 16.28 8.24 -4.51
N VAL A 172 15.54 9.21 -5.05
CA VAL A 172 15.84 9.80 -6.36
C VAL A 172 17.18 10.53 -6.33
N ASN A 173 17.46 11.32 -5.29
CA ASN A 173 18.76 11.97 -5.11
C ASN A 173 19.90 10.94 -5.04
N LEU A 174 19.68 9.78 -4.38
CA LEU A 174 20.67 8.72 -4.32
C LEU A 174 20.96 8.18 -5.72
N ILE A 175 19.93 7.90 -6.52
CA ILE A 175 20.08 7.40 -7.88
C ILE A 175 20.81 8.43 -8.76
N GLU A 176 20.37 9.68 -8.75
CA GLU A 176 20.92 10.76 -9.59
C GLU A 176 22.36 11.15 -9.23
N SER A 177 22.75 11.00 -7.96
CA SER A 177 24.13 11.27 -7.52
C SER A 177 25.09 10.11 -7.72
N SER A 178 24.56 8.88 -7.80
CA SER A 178 25.35 7.65 -7.88
C SER A 178 25.63 7.20 -9.32
N MET A 179 24.93 7.77 -10.29
CA MET A 179 25.01 7.42 -11.71
C MET A 179 25.22 8.69 -12.55
N ASP A 180 26.04 8.59 -13.59
CA ASP A 180 26.18 9.71 -14.52
C ASP A 180 24.94 9.87 -15.44
N GLU A 181 24.82 11.00 -16.14
CA GLU A 181 23.69 11.25 -17.04
C GLU A 181 23.53 10.17 -18.13
N ARG A 182 24.64 9.58 -18.58
CA ARG A 182 24.62 8.54 -19.63
C ARG A 182 24.05 7.25 -19.07
N GLU A 183 24.39 6.88 -17.83
CA GLU A 183 23.84 5.73 -17.12
C GLU A 183 22.37 5.92 -16.79
N LEU A 184 21.97 7.10 -16.28
CA LEU A 184 20.57 7.42 -15.99
C LEU A 184 19.68 7.33 -17.24
N SER A 185 20.20 7.75 -18.39
CA SER A 185 19.48 7.68 -19.67
C SER A 185 19.23 6.23 -20.12
N LYS A 186 20.14 5.31 -19.80
CA LYS A 186 20.03 3.88 -20.13
C LYS A 186 19.03 3.13 -19.28
N ILE A 187 18.60 3.66 -18.12
CA ILE A 187 17.61 2.98 -17.27
C ILE A 187 16.31 2.83 -18.06
N ASP A 188 15.95 1.60 -18.39
CA ASP A 188 14.69 1.30 -19.06
C ASP A 188 13.56 1.17 -18.03
N LYS A 189 13.82 0.56 -16.87
CA LYS A 189 12.78 0.26 -15.86
C LYS A 189 13.27 0.31 -14.43
N ILE A 190 12.35 0.65 -13.53
CA ILE A 190 12.51 0.51 -12.08
C ILE A 190 11.79 -0.73 -11.62
N VAL A 191 12.50 -1.59 -10.90
CA VAL A 191 12.01 -2.88 -10.42
C VAL A 191 11.96 -2.93 -8.90
N VAL A 192 10.88 -3.47 -8.35
CA VAL A 192 10.76 -3.81 -6.93
C VAL A 192 10.57 -5.31 -6.78
N THR A 193 11.30 -5.92 -5.83
CA THR A 193 11.21 -7.34 -5.48
C THR A 193 9.83 -7.71 -4.93
N THR A 194 9.52 -9.00 -4.78
CA THR A 194 8.20 -9.49 -4.36
C THR A 194 7.68 -8.86 -3.07
N GLU A 195 8.51 -8.81 -2.04
CA GLU A 195 8.17 -8.26 -0.71
C GLU A 195 8.75 -6.85 -0.51
N GLY A 196 9.39 -6.28 -1.53
CA GLY A 196 9.91 -4.92 -1.47
C GLY A 196 8.81 -3.87 -1.45
N ASN A 197 9.15 -2.69 -0.94
CA ASN A 197 8.25 -1.55 -0.77
C ASN A 197 7.69 -1.06 -2.13
N PHE A 198 6.45 -1.48 -2.43
CA PHE A 198 5.77 -1.18 -3.70
C PHE A 198 5.55 0.32 -3.89
N LEU A 199 5.06 1.01 -2.85
CA LEU A 199 4.73 2.44 -2.92
C LEU A 199 5.98 3.30 -3.19
N LEU A 200 7.10 2.96 -2.55
CA LEU A 200 8.37 3.64 -2.77
C LEU A 200 8.81 3.50 -4.23
N GLY A 201 8.90 2.27 -4.74
CA GLY A 201 9.35 2.05 -6.12
C GLY A 201 8.41 2.65 -7.17
N LEU A 202 7.09 2.61 -6.94
CA LEU A 202 6.12 3.22 -7.84
C LEU A 202 6.31 4.75 -7.90
N LYS A 203 6.38 5.43 -6.75
CA LYS A 203 6.56 6.89 -6.68
C LYS A 203 7.91 7.34 -7.23
N VAL A 204 8.98 6.56 -7.01
CA VAL A 204 10.30 6.82 -7.61
C VAL A 204 10.22 6.69 -9.13
N ALA A 205 9.56 5.67 -9.65
CA ALA A 205 9.36 5.48 -11.09
C ALA A 205 8.55 6.64 -11.72
N GLU A 206 7.50 7.10 -11.06
CA GLU A 206 6.74 8.29 -11.46
C GLU A 206 7.63 9.55 -11.50
N ARG A 207 8.43 9.78 -10.45
CA ARG A 207 9.32 10.94 -10.35
C ARG A 207 10.39 10.95 -11.45
N MET A 208 10.98 9.79 -11.72
CA MET A 208 12.01 9.61 -12.76
C MET A 208 11.42 9.42 -14.17
N LYS A 209 10.09 9.34 -14.31
CA LYS A 209 9.37 9.05 -15.56
C LYS A 209 9.87 7.77 -16.24
N LYS A 210 10.11 6.73 -15.46
CA LYS A 210 10.53 5.41 -15.95
C LYS A 210 9.39 4.40 -15.76
N PRO A 211 9.21 3.44 -16.69
CA PRO A 211 8.31 2.32 -16.48
C PRO A 211 8.64 1.53 -15.20
N PHE A 212 7.59 1.07 -14.53
CA PHE A 212 7.66 0.34 -13.27
C PHE A 212 7.34 -1.14 -13.47
N VAL A 213 8.06 -2.01 -12.74
CA VAL A 213 7.82 -3.47 -12.71
C VAL A 213 7.84 -3.95 -11.26
N LYS A 214 6.80 -4.71 -10.88
CA LYS A 214 6.71 -5.34 -9.56
C LYS A 214 6.84 -6.85 -9.70
N MET A 215 7.77 -7.44 -8.97
CA MET A 215 7.92 -8.90 -8.93
C MET A 215 6.81 -9.55 -8.10
N ARG A 216 6.49 -10.80 -8.46
CA ARG A 216 5.44 -11.61 -7.84
C ARG A 216 6.04 -12.90 -7.29
N GLU A 217 5.46 -13.38 -6.19
CA GLU A 217 5.85 -14.67 -5.63
C GLU A 217 5.42 -15.79 -6.57
N ASN A 218 4.15 -15.76 -6.95
CA ASN A 218 3.49 -16.74 -7.79
C ASN A 218 3.35 -16.24 -9.24
N PRO A 219 3.51 -17.13 -10.23
CA PRO A 219 3.40 -16.76 -11.63
C PRO A 219 1.96 -16.37 -11.97
N LYS A 220 1.78 -15.57 -13.02
CA LYS A 220 0.46 -15.42 -13.64
C LYS A 220 0.01 -16.77 -14.20
N ILE A 221 -1.23 -17.15 -13.88
CA ILE A 221 -1.87 -18.47 -14.05
C ILE A 221 -1.64 -19.13 -15.44
N ARG A 222 -1.24 -18.38 -16.47
CA ARG A 222 -1.12 -18.87 -17.85
C ARG A 222 0.24 -18.64 -18.54
N GLN A 223 1.24 -18.05 -17.90
CA GLN A 223 2.44 -17.58 -18.64
C GLN A 223 3.79 -17.69 -17.90
N ASP A 224 3.91 -18.40 -16.77
CA ASP A 224 5.16 -18.47 -15.96
C ASP A 224 5.80 -17.08 -15.71
N GLN A 225 4.95 -16.04 -15.71
CA GLN A 225 5.37 -14.66 -15.59
C GLN A 225 5.30 -14.26 -14.13
N TYR A 226 6.47 -13.99 -13.54
CA TYR A 226 6.63 -13.63 -12.13
C TYR A 226 6.70 -12.12 -11.88
N TRP A 227 6.09 -11.31 -12.75
CA TRP A 227 6.09 -9.86 -12.63
C TRP A 227 4.82 -9.21 -13.17
N ASP A 228 4.51 -8.03 -12.65
CA ASP A 228 3.52 -7.09 -13.15
C ASP A 228 4.20 -5.95 -13.90
N GLY A 229 3.60 -5.55 -15.02
CA GLY A 229 4.25 -4.70 -16.03
C GLY A 229 4.85 -5.53 -17.18
N LYS A 230 5.48 -4.83 -18.12
CA LYS A 230 6.23 -5.44 -19.22
C LYS A 230 7.69 -5.55 -18.80
N LEU A 231 8.36 -6.66 -19.09
CA LEU A 231 9.80 -6.84 -18.88
C LEU A 231 10.31 -7.71 -20.04
N ASN A 232 11.20 -7.18 -20.87
CA ASN A 232 11.71 -7.83 -22.08
C ASN A 232 13.22 -8.10 -21.93
N SER A 233 13.73 -9.08 -22.65
CA SER A 233 15.17 -9.30 -22.78
C SER A 233 15.91 -8.04 -23.23
N ASN A 234 17.17 -7.89 -22.79
CA ASN A 234 18.07 -6.78 -23.11
C ASN A 234 17.68 -5.40 -22.54
N GLU A 235 16.67 -5.34 -21.66
CA GLU A 235 16.36 -4.12 -20.92
C GLU A 235 17.33 -3.92 -19.75
N ASN A 236 17.67 -2.66 -19.52
CA ASN A 236 18.50 -2.22 -18.40
C ASN A 236 17.60 -1.79 -17.24
N ILE A 237 17.75 -2.44 -16.11
CA ILE A 237 16.92 -2.17 -14.94
C ILE A 237 17.76 -1.68 -13.75
N ILE A 238 17.09 -0.95 -12.87
CA ILE A 238 17.57 -0.73 -11.50
C ILE A 238 16.57 -1.34 -10.52
N PHE A 239 17.08 -1.79 -9.38
CA PHE A 239 16.24 -2.16 -8.25
C PHE A 239 16.13 -0.98 -7.27
N VAL A 240 14.92 -0.76 -6.75
CA VAL A 240 14.66 0.17 -5.65
C VAL A 240 14.09 -0.60 -4.47
N HIS A 241 14.66 -0.36 -3.29
CA HIS A 241 14.25 -0.96 -2.03
C HIS A 241 14.30 0.07 -0.90
N ASP A 242 13.55 -0.15 0.17
CA ASP A 242 13.69 0.59 1.42
C ASP A 242 14.88 0.08 2.25
N VAL A 243 14.85 -1.17 2.72
CA VAL A 243 15.84 -1.73 3.65
C VAL A 243 16.46 -3.02 3.09
N LEU A 244 17.78 -3.02 2.88
CA LEU A 244 18.54 -4.21 2.49
C LEU A 244 19.04 -4.97 3.72
N VAL A 245 18.61 -6.23 3.86
CA VAL A 245 19.06 -7.14 4.95
C VAL A 245 19.90 -8.30 4.40
N LYS A 246 19.28 -9.37 3.90
CA LYS A 246 19.96 -10.61 3.45
C LYS A 246 20.14 -10.76 1.93
N ALA A 247 19.57 -9.83 1.14
CA ALA A 247 19.49 -9.87 -0.33
C ALA A 247 18.73 -11.05 -0.98
N GLU A 248 18.20 -12.01 -0.21
CA GLU A 248 17.57 -13.23 -0.74
C GLU A 248 16.39 -12.94 -1.68
N GLN A 249 15.57 -11.94 -1.36
CA GLN A 249 14.43 -11.54 -2.19
C GLN A 249 14.86 -11.00 -3.56
N VAL A 250 15.99 -10.29 -3.61
CA VAL A 250 16.57 -9.77 -4.85
C VAL A 250 17.07 -10.93 -5.70
N ILE A 251 17.86 -11.83 -5.10
CA ILE A 251 18.42 -13.00 -5.79
C ILE A 251 17.30 -13.90 -6.34
N LYS A 252 16.25 -14.16 -5.54
CA LYS A 252 15.06 -14.89 -5.97
C LYS A 252 14.34 -14.20 -7.14
N SER A 253 14.32 -12.87 -7.17
CA SER A 253 13.72 -12.10 -8.26
C SER A 253 14.54 -12.21 -9.54
N ILE A 254 15.87 -12.12 -9.45
CA ILE A 254 16.79 -12.22 -10.58
C ILE A 254 16.65 -13.57 -11.29
N ASN A 255 16.56 -14.65 -10.53
CA ASN A 255 16.40 -16.01 -11.07
C ASN A 255 15.09 -16.22 -11.85
N LYS A 256 14.14 -15.30 -11.75
CA LYS A 256 12.84 -15.34 -12.44
C LYS A 256 12.77 -14.40 -13.65
N PHE A 257 13.81 -13.61 -13.91
CA PHE A 257 13.82 -12.70 -15.05
C PHE A 257 13.95 -13.42 -16.39
N PRO A 258 13.44 -12.81 -17.48
CA PRO A 258 13.79 -13.28 -18.82
C PRO A 258 15.30 -13.15 -19.04
N SER A 259 15.86 -14.07 -19.82
CA SER A 259 17.29 -14.05 -20.17
C SER A 259 17.69 -12.73 -20.83
N GLY A 260 18.87 -12.23 -20.48
CA GLY A 260 19.46 -11.02 -21.06
C GLY A 260 19.06 -9.70 -20.40
N ILE A 261 18.35 -9.71 -19.26
CA ILE A 261 18.17 -8.50 -18.46
C ILE A 261 19.53 -8.02 -17.92
N ASN A 262 19.79 -6.72 -18.06
CA ASN A 262 20.97 -6.09 -17.50
C ASN A 262 20.61 -5.32 -16.22
N ILE A 263 21.21 -5.70 -15.09
CA ILE A 263 20.98 -5.05 -13.80
C ILE A 263 22.06 -3.99 -13.61
N LEU A 264 21.71 -2.72 -13.76
CA LEU A 264 22.68 -1.63 -13.66
C LEU A 264 23.11 -1.39 -12.22
N ALA A 265 22.16 -1.38 -11.29
CA ALA A 265 22.42 -1.12 -9.88
C ALA A 265 21.22 -1.50 -8.99
N PHE A 266 21.50 -1.62 -7.70
CA PHE A 266 20.53 -1.77 -6.62
C PHE A 266 20.63 -0.57 -5.68
N PHE A 267 19.51 0.09 -5.43
CA PHE A 267 19.40 1.25 -4.57
C PHE A 267 18.52 0.95 -3.36
N CYS A 268 19.03 1.26 -2.16
CA CYS A 268 18.25 1.19 -0.93
C CYS A 268 18.41 2.45 -0.08
N LEU A 269 17.42 2.75 0.76
CA LEU A 269 17.57 3.83 1.74
C LEU A 269 18.54 3.39 2.83
N VAL A 270 18.33 2.17 3.35
CA VAL A 270 19.06 1.62 4.50
C VAL A 270 19.67 0.27 4.15
N HIS A 271 20.91 0.04 4.57
CA HIS A 271 21.58 -1.25 4.56
C HIS A 271 21.86 -1.75 5.98
N ARG A 272 21.50 -3.00 6.28
CA ARG A 272 21.81 -3.69 7.54
C ARG A 272 23.14 -4.43 7.45
N SER A 273 24.15 -3.90 8.14
CA SER A 273 25.53 -4.36 8.03
C SER A 273 25.77 -5.79 8.54
N GLU A 274 24.97 -6.30 9.47
CA GLU A 274 25.26 -7.61 10.10
C GLU A 274 24.92 -8.81 9.21
N TRP A 275 24.13 -8.60 8.15
CA TRP A 275 23.47 -9.68 7.39
C TRP A 275 24.08 -9.99 6.03
N ARG A 276 25.20 -9.34 5.73
CA ARG A 276 26.01 -9.54 4.52
C ARG A 276 25.23 -9.43 3.20
N GLY A 277 24.13 -8.70 3.18
CA GLY A 277 23.28 -8.54 2.00
C GLY A 277 24.01 -7.81 0.87
N LEU A 278 24.77 -6.77 1.21
CA LEU A 278 25.58 -6.01 0.27
C LEU A 278 26.66 -6.88 -0.38
N GLU A 279 27.36 -7.71 0.39
CA GLU A 279 28.41 -8.61 -0.09
C GLU A 279 27.84 -9.67 -1.04
N LYS A 280 26.66 -10.22 -0.73
CA LYS A 280 25.96 -11.16 -1.62
C LYS A 280 25.60 -10.54 -2.98
N LEU A 281 25.13 -9.30 -3.00
CA LEU A 281 24.83 -8.60 -4.26
C LEU A 281 26.10 -8.24 -5.03
N LYS A 282 27.15 -7.79 -4.34
CA LYS A 282 28.46 -7.52 -4.97
C LYS A 282 29.08 -8.78 -5.60
N ALA A 283 28.92 -9.95 -4.97
CA ALA A 283 29.36 -11.23 -5.53
C ALA A 283 28.63 -11.60 -6.84
N LEU A 284 27.47 -10.99 -7.12
CA LEU A 284 26.73 -11.11 -8.37
C LEU A 284 27.04 -9.97 -9.36
N ASN A 285 28.10 -9.19 -9.12
CA ASN A 285 28.47 -7.98 -9.89
C ASN A 285 27.37 -6.92 -9.92
N ILE A 286 26.55 -6.83 -8.87
CA ILE A 286 25.53 -5.78 -8.73
C ILE A 286 26.09 -4.68 -7.84
N ASN A 287 26.18 -3.47 -8.39
CA ASN A 287 26.52 -2.28 -7.62
C ASN A 287 25.38 -1.94 -6.66
N VAL A 288 25.72 -1.73 -5.39
CA VAL A 288 24.77 -1.41 -4.31
C VAL A 288 25.06 -0.02 -3.79
N TYR A 289 24.04 0.83 -3.79
CA TYR A 289 24.09 2.17 -3.24
C TYR A 289 23.07 2.30 -2.10
N SER A 290 23.49 2.95 -1.02
CA SER A 290 22.66 3.18 0.17
C SER A 290 22.96 4.52 0.82
N ILE A 291 21.96 5.15 1.41
CA ILE A 291 22.14 6.42 2.15
C ILE A 291 22.69 6.14 3.56
N LEU A 292 22.09 5.16 4.24
CA LEU A 292 22.38 4.86 5.64
C LEU A 292 22.79 3.40 5.81
N THR A 293 23.79 3.16 6.65
CA THR A 293 24.15 1.82 7.12
C THR A 293 23.82 1.74 8.59
N LEU A 294 23.04 0.73 8.98
CA LEU A 294 22.63 0.48 10.36
C LEU A 294 23.09 -0.90 10.83
N SER A 295 23.31 -1.02 12.14
CA SER A 295 23.38 -2.27 12.89
C SER A 295 22.47 -2.15 14.13
N ASP A 296 22.12 -3.27 14.74
CA ASP A 296 21.41 -3.31 16.02
C ASP A 296 22.21 -2.55 17.08
N GLU A 297 23.53 -2.74 17.13
CA GLU A 297 24.42 -1.99 18.03
C GLU A 297 24.35 -0.47 17.79
N TYR A 298 24.35 -0.04 16.52
CA TYR A 298 24.26 1.37 16.20
C TYR A 298 22.89 1.96 16.58
N ILE A 299 21.81 1.21 16.34
CA ILE A 299 20.46 1.62 16.75
C ILE A 299 20.37 1.72 18.28
N GLU A 300 20.91 0.76 19.02
CA GLU A 300 20.98 0.81 20.49
C GLU A 300 21.70 2.06 20.99
N ASN A 301 22.87 2.37 20.43
CA ASN A 301 23.63 3.56 20.78
C ASN A 301 22.84 4.85 20.50
N LEU A 302 22.10 4.91 19.39
CA LEU A 302 21.24 6.04 19.07
C LEU A 302 20.09 6.19 20.07
N LEU A 303 19.44 5.10 20.47
CA LEU A 303 18.36 5.13 21.47
C LEU A 303 18.89 5.56 22.85
N MET A 304 20.03 5.03 23.28
CA MET A 304 20.67 5.45 24.54
C MET A 304 21.03 6.94 24.54
N SER A 305 21.49 7.47 23.40
CA SER A 305 21.82 8.90 23.27
C SER A 305 20.60 9.82 23.35
N ARG A 306 19.38 9.30 23.12
CA ARG A 306 18.12 10.05 23.21
C ARG A 306 17.55 10.11 24.62
N GLY A 307 18.07 9.33 25.57
CA GLY A 307 17.57 9.31 26.95
C GLY A 307 16.28 8.53 27.14
N GLU A 308 15.96 7.60 26.23
CA GLU A 308 14.86 6.66 26.40
C GLU A 308 15.38 5.40 27.13
N GLU A 309 15.26 5.42 28.46
CA GLU A 309 15.28 4.21 29.33
C GLU A 309 13.94 3.48 29.25
#